data_AF-A0A5P1FRT0-F1
#
_entry.id   AF-A0A5P1FRT0-F1
#
_cell.length_a   1.000
_cell.length_b   1.000
_cell.length_c   1.000
_cell.angle_alpha   90.00
_cell.angle_beta   90.00
_cell.angle_gamma   90.00
#
_symmetry.space_group_name_H-M   'P 1'
#
loop_
_entity.id
_entity.type
_entity.pdbx_description
1 polymer ?
#
loop_
_entity_poly.entity_id
_entity_poly.type
_entity_poly.pdbx_seq_one_letter_code
_entity_poly.pdbx_strand_id
1 'polypeptide(L)'
;MEEILRGLKESGRPYLWVVRKDCRLEEVELDKLGENAMVVEWCSQVRVLTHPSVGCFVTHCGWNSTLESLAFGVPTVGVPQWTDQGTNAMLVERAWGTGVRGEVNEDGVLDGEELRRCLDLVMGDQNERGMGIRKKSELWKERALEAVGEGGSSHRNLSAFADEIATSDRNGY
;
A
#
# COMPACT_ATOMS: atom_id res chain seq x y z
N MET A 1 -14.84 10.73 3.24
CA MET A 1 -14.33 10.77 1.85
C MET A 1 -13.94 12.19 1.43
N GLU A 2 -14.70 13.21 1.84
CA GLU A 2 -14.38 14.62 1.57
C GLU A 2 -12.97 15.01 2.02
N GLU A 3 -12.57 14.61 3.23
CA GLU A 3 -11.22 14.84 3.77
C GLU A 3 -10.11 14.23 2.90
N ILE A 4 -10.30 13.00 2.43
CA ILE A 4 -9.36 12.33 1.51
C ILE A 4 -9.26 13.12 0.21
N LEU A 5 -10.40 13.52 -0.37
CA LEU A 5 -10.41 14.32 -1.60
C LEU A 5 -9.73 15.68 -1.40
N ARG A 6 -9.97 16.34 -0.25
CA ARG A 6 -9.34 17.60 0.13
C ARG A 6 -7.82 17.44 0.20
N GLY A 7 -7.33 16.44 0.93
CA GLY A 7 -5.90 16.15 1.05
C GLY A 7 -5.23 15.83 -0.29
N LEU A 8 -5.89 15.04 -1.14
CA LEU A 8 -5.39 14.74 -2.49
C LEU A 8 -5.31 16.00 -3.37
N LYS A 9 -6.33 16.86 -3.35
CA LYS A 9 -6.32 18.12 -4.11
C LYS A 9 -5.23 19.07 -3.64
N GLU A 10 -5.13 19.28 -2.34
CA GLU A 10 -4.15 20.20 -1.76
C GLU A 10 -2.71 19.71 -1.89
N SER A 11 -2.51 18.39 -2.04
CA SER A 11 -1.19 17.85 -2.37
C SER A 11 -0.67 18.32 -3.73
N GLY A 12 -1.57 18.69 -4.66
CA GLY A 12 -1.24 19.09 -6.02
C GLY A 12 -0.66 17.95 -6.90
N ARG A 13 -0.64 16.71 -6.40
CA ARG A 13 -0.05 15.55 -7.08
C ARG A 13 -1.09 14.83 -7.95
N PRO A 14 -0.68 14.19 -9.07
CA PRO A 14 -1.57 13.30 -9.78
C PRO A 14 -1.98 12.10 -8.93
N TYR A 15 -3.25 11.70 -9.00
CA TYR A 15 -3.75 10.56 -8.24
C TYR A 15 -4.75 9.71 -9.02
N LEU A 16 -4.67 8.40 -8.79
CA LEU A 16 -5.69 7.42 -9.15
C LEU A 16 -6.44 7.03 -7.88
N TRP A 17 -7.74 7.33 -7.83
CA TRP A 17 -8.57 7.01 -6.68
C TRP A 17 -9.64 5.97 -7.05
N VAL A 18 -9.63 4.84 -6.35
CA VAL A 18 -10.62 3.79 -6.51
C VAL A 18 -11.79 4.02 -5.55
N VAL A 19 -12.97 4.33 -6.07
CA VAL A 19 -14.19 4.57 -5.28
C VAL A 19 -15.29 3.63 -5.75
N ARG A 20 -15.67 2.66 -4.91
CA ARG A 20 -16.72 1.69 -5.23
C ARG A 20 -18.10 2.37 -5.24
N LYS A 21 -19.01 1.92 -6.11
CA LYS A 21 -20.35 2.51 -6.28
C LYS A 21 -21.15 2.61 -4.98
N ASP A 22 -21.04 1.60 -4.12
CA ASP A 22 -21.68 1.51 -2.81
C ASP A 22 -21.10 2.47 -1.77
N CYS A 23 -19.90 2.98 -2.02
CA CYS A 23 -19.26 4.02 -1.21
C CYS A 23 -19.34 5.40 -1.84
N ARG A 24 -19.90 5.54 -3.06
CA ARG A 24 -20.11 6.85 -3.67
C ARG A 24 -21.17 7.55 -2.82
N LEU A 25 -20.73 8.51 -2.02
CA LEU A 25 -21.59 9.64 -1.69
C LEU A 25 -22.11 10.14 -3.03
N GLU A 26 -23.42 10.32 -3.16
CA GLU A 26 -24.10 10.76 -4.40
C GLU A 26 -23.50 12.07 -4.97
N GLU A 27 -22.59 12.70 -4.22
CA GLU A 27 -21.93 14.00 -4.45
C GLU A 27 -20.40 13.94 -4.52
N VAL A 28 -19.74 12.83 -4.88
CA VAL A 28 -18.37 12.99 -5.45
C VAL A 28 -18.55 13.60 -6.84
N GLU A 29 -18.77 14.92 -6.87
CA GLU A 29 -18.84 15.73 -8.08
C GLU A 29 -17.55 15.48 -8.85
N LEU A 30 -17.65 14.67 -9.90
CA LEU A 30 -16.51 14.37 -10.77
C LEU A 30 -15.96 15.67 -11.36
N ASP A 31 -16.81 16.69 -11.49
CA ASP A 31 -16.49 18.04 -11.95
C ASP A 31 -15.58 18.81 -10.98
N LYS A 32 -15.53 18.39 -9.71
CA LYS A 32 -14.61 18.90 -8.70
C LYS A 32 -13.26 18.18 -8.74
N LEU A 33 -13.08 17.12 -9.52
CA LEU A 33 -11.78 16.47 -9.67
C LEU A 33 -10.90 17.37 -10.54
N GLY A 34 -9.76 17.80 -10.00
CA GLY A 34 -8.80 18.60 -10.78
C GLY A 34 -8.29 17.82 -12.00
N GLU A 35 -7.65 18.51 -12.95
CA GLU A 35 -7.17 17.91 -14.22
C GLU A 35 -6.18 16.73 -14.02
N ASN A 36 -5.58 16.60 -12.83
CA ASN A 36 -4.61 15.57 -12.49
C ASN A 36 -5.21 14.33 -11.78
N ALA A 37 -6.52 14.15 -11.84
CA ALA A 37 -7.23 13.12 -11.11
C ALA A 37 -7.87 12.08 -12.03
N MET A 38 -7.74 10.79 -11.67
CA MET A 38 -8.50 9.71 -12.29
C MET A 38 -9.28 8.95 -11.22
N VAL A 39 -10.61 8.91 -11.33
CA VAL A 39 -11.47 8.16 -10.41
C VAL A 39 -12.08 6.98 -11.14
N VAL A 40 -11.90 5.79 -10.59
CA VAL A 40 -12.40 4.53 -11.16
C VAL A 40 -13.08 3.70 -10.07
N GLU A 41 -13.96 2.79 -10.47
CA GLU A 41 -14.65 1.91 -9.50
C GLU A 41 -13.83 0.67 -9.17
N TRP A 42 -12.94 0.29 -10.08
CA TRP A 42 -12.05 -0.84 -9.95
C TRP A 42 -10.80 -0.62 -10.79
N CYS A 43 -9.66 -1.12 -10.31
CA CYS A 43 -8.43 -1.21 -11.08
C CYS A 43 -7.73 -2.54 -10.82
N SER A 44 -6.87 -2.95 -11.74
CA SER A 44 -5.90 -4.01 -11.46
C SER A 44 -4.80 -3.45 -10.56
N GLN A 45 -4.93 -3.61 -9.24
CA GLN A 45 -4.01 -3.05 -8.23
C GLN A 45 -2.56 -3.43 -8.51
N VAL A 46 -2.29 -4.71 -8.81
CA VAL A 46 -0.95 -5.19 -9.19
C VAL A 46 -0.38 -4.45 -10.39
N ARG A 47 -1.17 -4.21 -11.45
CA ARG A 47 -0.72 -3.46 -12.63
C ARG A 47 -0.47 -1.99 -12.34
N VAL A 48 -1.25 -1.41 -11.42
CA VAL A 48 -1.03 -0.03 -10.96
C VAL A 48 0.27 0.05 -10.15
N LEU A 49 0.44 -0.81 -9.14
CA LEU A 49 1.62 -0.80 -8.26
C LEU A 49 2.93 -1.15 -8.98
N THR A 50 2.87 -1.86 -10.11
CA THR A 50 4.05 -2.13 -10.95
C THR A 50 4.41 -0.96 -11.88
N HIS A 51 3.55 0.05 -12.02
CA HIS A 51 3.79 1.16 -12.93
C HIS A 51 4.77 2.18 -12.34
N PRO A 52 5.83 2.59 -13.08
CA PRO A 52 6.88 3.46 -12.55
C PRO A 52 6.40 4.88 -12.16
N SER A 53 5.23 5.31 -12.64
CA SER A 53 4.63 6.59 -12.24
C SER A 53 3.99 6.58 -10.84
N VAL A 54 3.85 5.42 -10.20
CA VAL A 54 3.27 5.33 -8.85
C VAL A 54 4.36 5.60 -7.81
N GLY A 55 4.27 6.75 -7.15
CA GLY A 55 5.22 7.16 -6.12
C GLY A 55 4.79 6.86 -4.68
N CYS A 56 3.51 6.60 -4.44
CA CYS A 56 2.97 6.28 -3.12
C CYS A 56 1.62 5.56 -3.25
N PHE A 57 1.36 4.62 -2.34
CA PHE A 57 0.10 3.91 -2.23
C PHE A 57 -0.59 4.22 -0.89
N VAL A 58 -1.73 4.92 -0.96
CA VAL A 58 -2.61 5.13 0.19
C VAL A 58 -3.47 3.87 0.36
N THR A 59 -3.36 3.19 1.50
CA THR A 59 -3.96 1.87 1.69
C THR A 59 -4.49 1.71 3.10
N HIS A 60 -5.53 0.88 3.25
CA HIS A 60 -6.05 0.48 4.55
C HIS A 60 -5.16 -0.55 5.27
N CYS A 61 -4.01 -0.92 4.70
CA CYS A 61 -3.08 -1.91 5.26
C CYS A 61 -3.66 -3.33 5.42
N GLY A 62 -4.55 -3.75 4.51
CA GLY A 62 -4.89 -5.17 4.38
C GLY A 62 -3.66 -5.99 3.99
N TRP A 63 -3.56 -7.23 4.47
CA TRP A 63 -2.34 -8.03 4.33
C TRP A 63 -1.90 -8.23 2.86
N ASN A 64 -2.83 -8.59 1.98
CA ASN A 64 -2.54 -8.78 0.55
C ASN A 64 -2.00 -7.50 -0.10
N SER A 65 -2.71 -6.37 0.07
CA SER A 65 -2.27 -5.08 -0.48
C SER A 65 -0.92 -4.62 0.10
N THR A 66 -0.66 -4.95 1.37
CA THR A 66 0.61 -4.65 2.02
C THR A 66 1.75 -5.46 1.41
N LEU A 67 1.54 -6.77 1.18
CA LEU A 67 2.51 -7.63 0.52
C LEU A 67 2.77 -7.23 -0.93
N GLU A 68 1.72 -6.86 -1.69
CA GLU A 68 1.89 -6.35 -3.05
C GLU A 68 2.74 -5.07 -3.07
N SER A 69 2.47 -4.12 -2.18
CA SER A 69 3.25 -2.89 -2.09
C SER A 69 4.73 -3.16 -1.75
N LEU A 70 4.99 -4.07 -0.81
CA LEU A 70 6.36 -4.50 -0.47
C LEU A 70 7.04 -5.18 -1.65
N ALA A 71 6.36 -6.11 -2.31
CA ALA A 71 6.91 -6.88 -3.43
C ALA A 71 7.21 -6.01 -4.65
N PHE A 72 6.50 -4.91 -4.84
CA PHE A 72 6.76 -3.96 -5.94
C PHE A 72 7.59 -2.74 -5.55
N GLY A 73 7.93 -2.60 -4.26
CA GLY A 73 8.77 -1.52 -3.74
C GLY A 73 8.04 -0.17 -3.64
N VAL A 74 6.71 -0.19 -3.59
CA VAL A 74 5.91 1.04 -3.52
C VAL A 74 5.78 1.49 -2.06
N PRO A 75 6.21 2.72 -1.72
CA PRO A 75 5.98 3.31 -0.40
C PRO A 75 4.50 3.47 -0.07
N THR A 76 4.14 3.40 1.21
CA THR A 76 2.74 3.48 1.63
C THR A 76 2.42 4.59 2.62
N VAL A 77 1.19 5.10 2.53
CA VAL A 77 0.50 5.81 3.61
C VAL A 77 -0.61 4.90 4.11
N GLY A 78 -0.45 4.39 5.33
CA GLY A 78 -1.37 3.47 5.97
C GLY A 78 -2.50 4.18 6.70
N VAL A 79 -3.73 3.84 6.35
CA VAL A 79 -4.97 4.39 6.92
C VAL A 79 -5.84 3.22 7.41
N PRO A 80 -5.42 2.52 8.50
CA PRO A 80 -6.09 1.31 8.94
C PRO A 80 -7.53 1.60 9.37
N GLN A 81 -8.44 0.72 8.97
CA GLN A 81 -9.86 0.81 9.27
C GLN A 81 -10.27 -0.23 10.33
N TRP A 82 -10.06 -1.53 10.07
CA TRP A 82 -10.55 -2.62 10.95
C TRP A 82 -9.57 -3.80 11.08
N THR A 83 -9.83 -4.68 12.06
CA THR A 83 -9.15 -5.98 12.25
C THR A 83 -7.64 -5.85 12.51
N ASP A 84 -6.80 -6.47 11.69
CA ASP A 84 -5.35 -6.58 11.82
C ASP A 84 -4.61 -5.41 11.15
N GLN A 85 -5.35 -4.53 10.46
CA GLN A 85 -4.81 -3.43 9.67
C GLN A 85 -3.95 -2.48 10.51
N GLY A 86 -4.31 -2.24 11.77
CA GLY A 86 -3.52 -1.43 12.70
C GLY A 86 -2.14 -2.04 12.97
N THR A 87 -2.06 -3.36 13.11
CA THR A 87 -0.80 -4.09 13.26
C THR A 87 0.01 -4.04 11.98
N ASN A 88 -0.63 -4.23 10.82
CA ASN A 88 0.05 -4.15 9.52
C ASN A 88 0.62 -2.75 9.26
N ALA A 89 -0.14 -1.69 9.59
CA ALA A 89 0.35 -0.31 9.51
C ALA A 89 1.56 -0.07 10.43
N MET A 90 1.56 -0.66 11.64
CA MET A 90 2.71 -0.61 12.54
C MET A 90 3.93 -1.32 11.96
N LEU A 91 3.77 -2.48 11.33
CA LEU A 91 4.86 -3.20 10.67
C LEU A 91 5.46 -2.36 9.54
N VAL A 92 4.62 -1.79 8.68
CA VAL A 92 5.00 -0.88 7.59
C VAL A 92 5.81 0.31 8.11
N GLU A 93 5.32 0.98 9.16
CA GLU A 93 5.96 2.19 9.68
C GLU A 93 7.23 1.90 10.49
N ARG A 94 7.17 0.94 11.42
CA ARG A 94 8.17 0.78 12.48
C ARG A 94 9.12 -0.38 12.24
N ALA A 95 8.63 -1.50 11.72
CA ALA A 95 9.45 -2.70 11.53
C ALA A 95 10.20 -2.66 10.19
N TRP A 96 9.50 -2.29 9.12
CA TRP A 96 10.03 -2.30 7.76
C TRP A 96 10.52 -0.92 7.31
N GLY A 97 9.87 0.14 7.80
CA GLY A 97 10.17 1.51 7.44
C GLY A 97 9.84 1.85 5.99
N THR A 98 8.81 1.21 5.43
CA THR A 98 8.40 1.32 4.01
C THR A 98 7.21 2.24 3.82
N GLY A 99 6.78 2.93 4.87
CA GLY A 99 5.67 3.87 4.82
C GLY A 99 5.48 4.64 6.12
N VAL A 100 4.40 5.40 6.19
CA VAL A 100 3.94 6.09 7.39
C VAL A 100 2.50 5.72 7.69
N ARG A 101 2.08 5.85 8.95
CA ARG A 101 0.67 5.73 9.33
C ARG A 101 0.08 7.14 9.40
N GLY A 102 -1.07 7.35 8.74
CA GLY A 102 -1.85 8.56 8.88
C GLY A 102 -2.50 8.61 10.27
N GLU A 103 -2.36 9.75 10.95
CA GLU A 103 -3.02 9.98 12.22
C GLU A 103 -4.51 10.22 12.00
N VAL A 104 -5.35 9.64 12.85
CA VAL A 104 -6.82 9.83 12.79
C VAL A 104 -7.26 10.61 14.02
N ASN A 105 -8.29 11.43 13.83
CA ASN A 105 -8.89 12.20 14.93
C ASN A 105 -9.70 11.31 15.89
N GLU A 106 -10.32 11.90 16.90
CA GLU A 106 -11.10 11.20 17.93
C GLU A 106 -12.26 10.37 17.36
N ASP A 107 -12.78 10.77 16.20
CA ASP A 107 -13.85 10.07 15.47
C ASP A 107 -13.31 8.96 14.54
N GLY A 108 -11.99 8.73 14.53
CA GLY A 108 -11.34 7.75 13.67
C GLY A 108 -11.23 8.18 12.21
N VAL A 109 -11.38 9.47 11.92
CA VAL A 109 -11.30 10.02 10.55
C VAL A 109 -9.89 10.56 10.28
N LEU A 110 -9.36 10.25 9.09
CA LEU A 110 -8.12 10.83 8.59
C LEU A 110 -8.42 12.22 8.00
N ASP A 111 -7.85 13.25 8.63
CA ASP A 111 -7.97 14.62 8.14
C ASP A 111 -7.18 14.82 6.84
N GLY A 112 -7.70 15.65 5.93
CA GLY A 112 -7.08 15.93 4.63
C GLY A 112 -5.70 16.59 4.74
N GLU A 113 -5.51 17.45 5.74
CA GLU A 113 -4.21 18.06 6.03
C GLU A 113 -3.17 17.01 6.45
N GLU A 114 -3.60 16.02 7.23
CA GLU A 114 -2.75 14.92 7.67
C GLU A 114 -2.40 13.98 6.50
N LEU A 115 -3.36 13.70 5.62
CA LEU A 115 -3.09 12.97 4.38
C LEU A 115 -2.06 13.72 3.51
N ARG A 116 -2.24 15.03 3.32
CA ARG A 116 -1.30 15.87 2.55
C ARG A 116 0.10 15.82 3.18
N ARG A 117 0.20 16.01 4.50
CA ARG A 117 1.48 15.92 5.24
C ARG A 117 2.16 14.58 5.03
N CYS A 118 1.41 13.48 5.12
CA CYS A 118 1.93 12.14 4.88
C CYS A 118 2.44 11.97 3.45
N LEU A 119 1.68 12.42 2.45
CA LEU A 119 2.07 12.38 1.03
C LEU A 119 3.34 13.19 0.77
N ASP A 120 3.44 14.40 1.33
CA ASP A 120 4.62 15.26 1.17
C ASP A 120 5.85 14.69 1.87
N LEU A 121 5.68 14.02 3.01
CA LEU A 121 6.75 13.30 3.67
C LEU A 121 7.24 12.14 2.80
N VAL A 122 6.33 11.27 2.33
CA VAL A 122 6.67 10.04 1.60
C VAL A 122 7.21 10.34 0.19
N MET A 123 6.68 11.35 -0.48
CA MET A 123 7.01 11.69 -1.87
C MET A 123 7.84 12.97 -2.03
N GLY A 124 8.23 13.63 -0.95
CA GLY A 124 9.11 14.80 -0.99
C GLY A 124 10.56 14.42 -1.29
N ASP A 125 11.20 15.12 -2.23
CA ASP A 125 12.60 14.88 -2.61
C ASP A 125 13.60 15.46 -1.63
N GLN A 126 13.23 16.53 -0.91
CA GLN A 126 14.10 17.19 0.06
C GLN A 126 13.95 16.63 1.49
N ASN A 127 13.09 15.63 1.69
CA ASN A 127 12.84 15.05 3.00
C ASN A 127 13.67 13.77 3.21
N GLU A 128 14.65 13.80 4.12
CA GLU A 128 15.52 12.65 4.42
C GLU A 128 14.74 11.42 4.89
N ARG A 129 13.70 11.60 5.71
CA ARG A 129 12.84 10.50 6.16
C ARG A 129 12.09 9.89 4.96
N GLY A 130 11.57 10.73 4.07
CA GLY A 130 10.93 10.31 2.82
C GLY A 130 11.86 9.50 1.91
N MET A 131 13.07 10.01 1.67
CA MET A 131 14.10 9.30 0.90
C MET A 131 14.47 7.96 1.55
N GLY A 132 14.58 7.92 2.88
CA GLY A 132 14.82 6.70 3.65
C GLY A 132 13.71 5.66 3.46
N ILE A 133 12.45 6.10 3.48
CA ILE A 133 11.29 5.22 3.22
C ILE A 133 11.37 4.62 1.82
N ARG A 134 11.57 5.45 0.78
CA ARG A 134 11.66 4.97 -0.62
C ARG A 134 12.79 3.97 -0.80
N LYS A 135 13.96 4.23 -0.21
CA LYS A 135 15.10 3.31 -0.23
C LYS A 135 14.80 1.99 0.49
N LYS A 136 14.08 2.03 1.62
CA LYS A 136 13.64 0.81 2.32
C LYS A 136 12.64 0.02 1.51
N SER A 137 11.71 0.67 0.81
CA SER A 137 10.75 -0.01 -0.05
C SER A 137 11.44 -0.76 -1.19
N GLU A 138 12.41 -0.15 -1.87
CA GLU A 138 13.21 -0.85 -2.89
C GLU A 138 14.03 -2.02 -2.30
N LEU A 139 14.63 -1.85 -1.13
CA LEU A 139 15.34 -2.94 -0.46
C LEU A 139 14.41 -4.13 -0.12
N TRP A 140 13.17 -3.86 0.31
CA TRP A 140 12.21 -4.91 0.61
C TRP A 140 11.70 -5.63 -0.64
N LYS A 141 11.58 -4.92 -1.76
CA LYS A 141 11.31 -5.53 -3.07
C LYS A 141 12.41 -6.49 -3.49
N GLU A 142 13.68 -6.08 -3.38
CA GLU A 142 14.83 -6.96 -3.66
C GLU A 142 14.77 -8.23 -2.81
N ARG A 143 14.56 -8.08 -1.49
CA ARG A 143 14.43 -9.20 -0.55
C ARG A 143 13.24 -10.11 -0.87
N ALA A 144 12.11 -9.54 -1.28
CA ALA A 144 10.94 -10.31 -1.67
C ALA A 144 11.25 -11.17 -2.90
N LEU A 145 11.92 -10.60 -3.91
CA LEU A 145 12.37 -11.33 -5.10
C LEU A 145 13.38 -12.44 -4.76
N GLU A 146 14.35 -12.16 -3.89
CA GLU A 146 15.31 -13.15 -3.41
C GLU A 146 14.64 -14.31 -2.67
N ALA A 147 13.64 -14.02 -1.83
CA ALA A 147 12.95 -15.04 -1.05
C ALA A 147 12.12 -16.00 -1.93
N VAL A 148 11.47 -15.48 -2.97
CA VAL A 148 10.62 -16.26 -3.87
C VAL A 148 11.36 -16.86 -5.07
N GLY A 149 12.54 -16.34 -5.40
CA GLY A 149 13.38 -16.83 -6.49
C GLY A 149 13.86 -18.28 -6.26
N GLU A 150 14.37 -18.90 -7.33
CA GLU A 150 14.90 -20.27 -7.25
C GLU A 150 16.01 -20.36 -6.18
N GLY A 151 15.89 -21.35 -5.31
CA GLY A 151 16.78 -21.52 -4.17
C GLY A 151 16.56 -20.52 -3.02
N GLY A 152 15.62 -19.59 -3.12
CA GLY A 152 15.21 -18.64 -2.07
C GLY A 152 14.53 -19.29 -0.87
N SER A 153 14.39 -18.55 0.24
CA SER A 153 13.83 -19.08 1.49
C SER A 153 12.38 -19.57 1.34
N SER A 154 11.50 -18.76 0.74
CA SER A 154 10.10 -19.13 0.49
C SER A 154 10.00 -20.25 -0.54
N HIS A 155 10.83 -20.23 -1.58
CA HIS A 155 10.90 -21.31 -2.58
C HIS A 155 11.26 -22.67 -1.93
N ARG A 156 12.29 -22.70 -1.07
CA ARG A 156 12.69 -23.92 -0.35
C ARG A 156 11.60 -24.40 0.60
N ASN A 157 10.96 -23.49 1.35
CA ASN A 157 9.89 -23.84 2.28
C ASN A 157 8.68 -24.43 1.54
N LEU A 158 8.29 -23.84 0.41
CA LEU A 158 7.20 -24.36 -0.41
C LEU A 158 7.54 -25.72 -1.02
N SER A 159 8.78 -25.90 -1.49
CA SER A 159 9.26 -27.18 -2.04
C SER A 159 9.21 -28.28 -0.98
N ALA A 160 9.75 -28.00 0.22
CA ALA A 160 9.72 -28.94 1.34
C ALA A 160 8.29 -29.32 1.75
N PHE A 161 7.38 -28.35 1.79
CA PHE A 161 5.97 -28.61 2.06
C PHE A 161 5.31 -29.49 0.98
N ALA A 162 5.57 -29.23 -0.30
CA ALA A 162 5.06 -30.04 -1.39
C ALA A 162 5.59 -31.48 -1.36
N ASP A 163 6.87 -31.66 -1.04
CA ASP A 163 7.51 -32.97 -0.90
C ASP A 163 6.90 -33.77 0.27
N GLU A 164 6.59 -33.11 1.39
CA GLU A 164 5.94 -33.74 2.55
C GLU A 164 4.54 -34.25 2.22
N ILE A 165 3.73 -33.46 1.49
CA ILE A 165 2.40 -33.90 1.04
C ILE A 165 2.54 -35.07 0.06
N ALA A 166 3.45 -34.98 -0.92
CA ALA A 166 3.66 -36.01 -1.93
C ALA A 166 4.23 -37.33 -1.38
N THR A 167 4.86 -37.30 -0.20
CA THR A 167 5.33 -38.51 0.51
C THR A 167 4.26 -39.06 1.45
N SER A 168 3.43 -38.21 2.03
CA SER A 168 2.28 -38.61 2.88
C SER A 168 1.21 -39.36 2.09
N ASP A 169 0.91 -38.94 0.85
CA ASP A 169 -0.03 -39.64 -0.04
C ASP A 169 0.46 -41.02 -0.50
N ARG A 170 1.78 -41.26 -0.45
CA ARG A 170 2.39 -42.56 -0.83
C ARG A 170 2.45 -43.56 0.32
N ASN A 171 2.31 -43.11 1.57
CA ASN A 171 2.37 -43.94 2.77
C ASN A 171 0.98 -44.17 3.39
N GLY A 172 -0.06 -44.21 2.53
CA GLY A 172 -1.48 -44.17 2.91
C GLY A 172 -1.89 -44.98 4.16
N TYR A 173 -2.71 -44.32 4.98
CA TYR A 173 -3.85 -44.97 5.63
C TYR A 173 -4.95 -45.22 4.60
#